data_AF-A0A1M5ZL93-F1
#
_entry.id   AF-A0A1M5ZL93-F1
#
_cell.length_a   1.000
_cell.length_b   1.000
_cell.length_c   1.000
_cell.angle_alpha   90.00
_cell.angle_beta   90.00
_cell.angle_gamma   90.00
#
_symmetry.space_group_name_H-M   'P 1'
#
loop_
_entity.id
_entity.type
_entity.pdbx_description
1 polymer ?
#
loop_
_entity_poly.entity_id
_entity_poly.type
_entity_poly.pdbx_seq_one_letter_code
_entity_poly.pdbx_strand_id
1 'polypeptide(L)'
;MRGLGILLVCLLAGCASDQDRLRESGFSVSYAQGYDDGCHSGRRVAGGEFDHMRRDQMQFDNDSDYRQGWEDAFKVCERDAERVEEEVQNDLRRQQQERQQINP
;
A
#
# COMPACT_ATOMS: atom_id res chain seq x y z
N MET A 1 27.86 2.01 28.50
CA MET A 1 27.36 0.72 27.96
C MET A 1 25.85 0.53 28.05
N ARG A 2 25.10 1.29 28.88
CA ARG A 2 23.63 1.14 29.02
C ARG A 2 22.79 1.77 27.88
N GLY A 3 23.34 2.73 27.13
CA GLY A 3 22.63 3.38 26.01
C GLY A 3 22.73 2.66 24.66
N LEU A 4 23.72 1.78 24.49
CA LEU A 4 23.94 1.06 23.22
C LEU A 4 22.83 0.02 22.97
N GLY A 5 22.33 -0.61 24.03
CA GLY A 5 21.28 -1.63 23.92
C GLY A 5 19.93 -1.07 23.45
N ILE A 6 19.58 0.15 23.86
CA ILE A 6 18.30 0.78 23.47
C ILE A 6 18.35 1.24 22.01
N LEU A 7 19.49 1.78 21.55
CA LEU A 7 19.68 2.18 20.16
C LEU A 7 19.60 0.97 19.20
N LEU A 8 20.10 -0.20 19.63
CA LEU A 8 20.06 -1.43 18.84
C LEU A 8 18.63 -2.01 18.70
N VAL A 9 17.79 -1.85 19.72
CA VAL A 9 16.40 -2.36 19.70
C VAL A 9 15.51 -1.53 18.76
N CYS A 10 15.70 -0.21 18.71
CA CYS A 10 14.93 0.64 17.78
C CYS A 10 15.25 0.36 16.30
N LEU A 11 16.45 -0.13 15.98
CA LEU A 11 16.85 -0.47 14.61
C LEU A 11 16.17 -1.75 14.09
N LEU A 12 15.51 -2.53 14.95
CA LEU A 12 14.85 -3.79 14.57
C LEU A 12 13.32 -3.66 14.41
N ALA A 13 12.75 -2.46 14.56
CA ALA A 13 11.34 -2.23 14.26
C ALA A 13 11.14 -2.27 12.73
N GLY A 14 10.87 -3.48 12.20
CA GLY A 14 10.49 -3.65 10.81
C GLY A 14 9.11 -3.06 10.53
N CYS A 15 8.91 -2.50 9.34
CA CYS A 15 7.57 -2.18 8.86
C CYS A 15 6.81 -3.49 8.67
N ALA A 16 5.78 -3.72 9.48
CA ALA A 16 4.89 -4.87 9.28
C ALA A 16 4.09 -4.66 7.99
N SER A 17 4.11 -5.66 7.10
CA SER A 17 3.28 -5.64 5.89
C SER A 17 1.83 -5.97 6.23
N ASP A 18 0.88 -5.53 5.41
CA ASP A 18 -0.53 -5.92 5.57
C ASP A 18 -0.70 -7.43 5.47
N GLN A 19 0.10 -8.09 4.63
CA GLN A 19 0.13 -9.54 4.50
C GLN A 19 0.48 -10.22 5.84
N ASP A 20 1.49 -9.73 6.57
CA ASP A 20 1.89 -10.30 7.86
C ASP A 20 0.78 -10.13 8.90
N ARG A 21 0.15 -8.95 8.93
CA ARG A 21 -0.98 -8.65 9.83
C ARG A 21 -2.20 -9.55 9.58
N LEU A 22 -2.51 -9.80 8.32
CA LEU A 22 -3.61 -10.69 7.93
C LEU A 22 -3.32 -12.12 8.39
N ARG A 23 -2.09 -12.60 8.22
CA ARG A 23 -1.69 -13.94 8.68
C ARG A 23 -1.78 -14.06 10.20
N GLU A 24 -1.33 -13.05 10.94
CA GLU A 24 -1.46 -12.99 12.40
C GLU A 24 -2.92 -12.96 12.86
N SER A 25 -3.81 -12.37 12.05
CA SER A 25 -5.26 -12.29 12.32
C SER A 25 -6.02 -13.57 11.97
N GLY A 26 -5.33 -14.61 11.47
CA GLY A 26 -5.91 -15.92 11.17
C GLY A 26 -6.43 -16.09 9.76
N PHE A 27 -6.18 -15.14 8.85
CA PHE A 27 -6.49 -15.34 7.43
C PHE A 27 -5.57 -16.40 6.80
N SER A 28 -6.05 -17.07 5.76
CA SER A 28 -5.26 -18.06 5.05
C SER A 28 -4.06 -17.42 4.34
N VAL A 29 -3.02 -18.21 4.10
CA VAL A 29 -1.84 -17.75 3.36
C VAL A 29 -2.23 -17.29 1.94
N SER A 30 -3.18 -18.00 1.32
CA SER A 30 -3.70 -17.70 0.00
C SER A 30 -4.45 -16.36 -0.02
N TYR A 31 -5.32 -16.11 0.95
CA TYR A 31 -5.99 -14.81 1.11
C TYR A 31 -4.98 -13.68 1.27
N ALA A 32 -4.00 -13.83 2.17
CA ALA A 32 -3.01 -12.79 2.43
C ALA A 32 -2.13 -12.50 1.19
N GLN A 33 -1.80 -13.53 0.40
CA GLN A 33 -1.11 -13.36 -0.88
C GLN A 33 -1.98 -12.64 -1.91
N GLY A 34 -3.24 -13.04 -2.05
CA GLY A 34 -4.19 -12.37 -2.92
C GLY A 34 -4.36 -10.90 -2.56
N TYR A 35 -4.43 -10.59 -1.26
CA TYR A 35 -4.52 -9.23 -0.75
C TYR A 35 -3.32 -8.36 -1.14
N ASP A 36 -2.09 -8.86 -1.00
CA ASP A 36 -0.88 -8.13 -1.42
C ASP A 36 -0.88 -7.83 -2.94
N ASP A 37 -1.17 -8.86 -3.74
CA ASP A 37 -1.24 -8.74 -5.21
C ASP A 37 -2.36 -7.78 -5.65
N GLY A 38 -3.52 -7.85 -4.99
CA GLY A 38 -4.65 -6.95 -5.21
C GLY A 38 -4.28 -5.51 -4.90
N CYS A 39 -3.57 -5.27 -3.80
CA CYS A 39 -3.17 -3.93 -3.39
C CYS A 39 -2.15 -3.31 -4.38
N HIS A 40 -1.14 -4.07 -4.81
CA HIS A 40 -0.21 -3.63 -5.87
C HIS A 40 -0.95 -3.30 -7.18
N SER A 41 -1.94 -4.13 -7.54
CA SER A 41 -2.74 -3.92 -8.75
C SER A 41 -3.61 -2.67 -8.67
N GLY A 42 -4.28 -2.44 -7.54
CA GLY A 42 -5.10 -1.26 -7.30
C GLY A 42 -4.28 0.02 -7.37
N ARG A 43 -3.12 0.07 -6.70
CA ARG A 43 -2.21 1.23 -6.77
C ARG A 43 -1.69 1.47 -8.18
N ARG A 44 -1.39 0.41 -8.95
CA ARG A 44 -1.00 0.58 -10.36
C ARG A 44 -2.11 1.22 -11.19
N VAL A 45 -3.36 0.82 -10.99
CA VAL A 45 -4.51 1.41 -11.72
C VAL A 45 -4.72 2.86 -11.33
N ALA A 46 -4.51 3.21 -10.05
CA ALA A 46 -4.50 4.58 -9.56
C ALA A 46 -3.29 5.43 -10.01
N GLY A 47 -2.44 4.94 -10.93
CA GLY A 47 -1.31 5.71 -11.47
C GLY A 47 0.00 5.56 -10.70
N GLY A 48 0.09 4.61 -9.76
CA GLY A 48 1.32 4.29 -9.04
C GLY A 48 2.45 3.87 -9.98
N GLU A 49 3.46 4.74 -10.13
CA GLU A 49 4.56 4.52 -11.08
C GLU A 49 5.46 3.34 -10.70
N PHE A 50 5.59 3.09 -9.39
CA PHE A 50 6.40 2.00 -8.83
C PHE A 50 5.60 0.72 -8.54
N ASP A 51 4.30 0.73 -8.83
CA ASP A 51 3.45 -0.44 -8.67
C ASP A 51 3.31 -1.21 -9.99
N HIS A 52 2.96 -2.48 -9.88
CA HIS A 52 2.75 -3.35 -11.01
C HIS A 52 1.45 -4.10 -10.85
N MET A 53 0.75 -4.33 -11.97
CA MET A 53 -0.40 -5.24 -11.99
C MET A 53 0.07 -6.65 -11.63
N ARG A 54 -0.49 -7.21 -10.57
CA ARG A 54 -0.20 -8.57 -10.07
C ARG A 54 -1.50 -9.32 -9.90
N ARG A 55 -1.66 -10.38 -10.68
CA ARG A 55 -2.75 -11.34 -10.51
C ARG A 55 -2.31 -12.67 -11.07
N ASP A 56 -2.02 -13.62 -10.20
CA ASP A 56 -1.82 -15.00 -10.60
C ASP A 56 -3.14 -15.54 -11.13
N GLN A 57 -3.26 -15.64 -12.46
CA GLN A 57 -4.50 -16.01 -13.10
C GLN A 57 -4.95 -17.43 -12.72
N MET A 58 -4.02 -18.38 -12.53
CA MET A 58 -4.37 -19.73 -12.12
C MET A 58 -4.98 -19.72 -10.72
N GLN A 59 -4.35 -19.03 -9.76
CA GLN A 59 -4.88 -18.94 -8.40
C GLN A 59 -6.17 -18.13 -8.36
N PHE A 60 -6.26 -17.03 -9.11
CA PHE A 60 -7.48 -16.24 -9.21
C PHE A 60 -8.67 -17.07 -9.70
N ASP A 61 -8.46 -18.00 -10.64
CA ASP A 61 -9.55 -18.81 -11.17
C ASP A 61 -9.91 -20.00 -10.24
N ASN A 62 -8.91 -20.60 -9.58
CA ASN A 62 -9.09 -21.89 -8.89
C ASN A 62 -9.06 -21.84 -7.36
N ASP A 63 -8.59 -20.74 -6.77
CA ASP A 63 -8.50 -20.55 -5.31
C ASP A 63 -9.41 -19.40 -4.87
N SER A 64 -10.46 -19.73 -4.10
CA SER A 64 -11.42 -18.74 -3.61
C SER A 64 -10.82 -17.75 -2.64
N ASP A 65 -9.85 -18.17 -1.82
CA ASP A 65 -9.25 -17.32 -0.79
C ASP A 65 -8.33 -16.29 -1.45
N TYR A 66 -7.48 -16.72 -2.39
CA TYR A 66 -6.66 -15.81 -3.19
C TYR A 66 -7.53 -14.78 -3.91
N ARG A 67 -8.56 -15.24 -4.62
CA ARG A 67 -9.47 -14.37 -5.36
C ARG A 67 -10.16 -13.35 -4.44
N GLN A 68 -10.69 -13.80 -3.30
CA GLN A 68 -11.34 -12.91 -2.34
C GLN A 68 -10.36 -11.86 -1.80
N GLY A 69 -9.16 -12.26 -1.38
CA GLY A 69 -8.14 -11.32 -0.90
C GLY A 69 -7.77 -10.28 -1.96
N TRP A 70 -7.61 -10.72 -3.21
CA TRP A 70 -7.32 -9.83 -4.34
C TRP A 70 -8.43 -8.80 -4.57
N GLU A 71 -9.68 -9.25 -4.61
CA GLU A 71 -10.84 -8.38 -4.83
C GLU A 71 -11.05 -7.38 -3.68
N ASP A 72 -10.85 -7.83 -2.44
CA ASP A 72 -10.97 -7.00 -1.24
C ASP A 72 -9.94 -5.87 -1.23
N ALA A 73 -8.67 -6.20 -1.51
CA ALA A 73 -7.58 -5.24 -1.47
C ALA A 73 -7.58 -4.27 -2.66
N PHE A 74 -7.94 -4.75 -3.86
CA PHE A 74 -7.80 -3.99 -5.10
C PHE A 74 -8.46 -2.61 -4.99
N LYS A 75 -9.75 -2.58 -4.66
CA LYS A 75 -10.52 -1.33 -4.64
C LYS A 75 -10.16 -0.44 -3.44
N VAL A 76 -9.67 -1.02 -2.36
CA VAL A 76 -9.23 -0.27 -1.18
C VAL A 76 -7.96 0.49 -1.53
N CYS A 77 -6.95 -0.22 -2.03
CA CYS A 77 -5.65 0.38 -2.33
C CYS A 77 -5.67 1.31 -3.56
N GLU A 78 -6.55 1.05 -4.54
CA GLU A 78 -6.84 1.99 -5.64
C GLU A 78 -7.31 3.34 -5.09
N ARG A 79 -8.39 3.35 -4.28
CA ARG A 79 -8.93 4.58 -3.69
C ARG A 79 -7.98 5.28 -2.74
N ASP A 80 -7.19 4.53 -1.98
CA ASP A 80 -6.20 5.10 -1.09
C ASP A 80 -5.08 5.80 -1.87
N ALA A 81 -4.62 5.21 -2.97
CA ALA A 81 -3.64 5.84 -3.85
C ALA A 81 -4.21 7.08 -4.57
N GLU A 82 -5.43 7.01 -5.10
CA GLU A 82 -6.12 8.16 -5.70
C GLU A 82 -6.22 9.33 -4.71
N ARG A 83 -6.63 9.06 -3.47
CA ARG A 83 -6.74 10.08 -2.42
C ARG A 83 -5.40 10.74 -2.12
N VAL A 84 -4.33 9.95 -2.00
CA VAL A 84 -2.98 10.49 -1.77
C VAL A 84 -2.53 11.36 -2.93
N GLU A 85 -2.78 10.94 -4.17
CA GLU A 85 -2.44 11.75 -5.34
C GLU A 85 -3.19 13.09 -5.35
N GLU A 86 -4.50 13.07 -5.09
CA GLU A 86 -5.30 14.29 -4.98
C GLU A 86 -4.78 15.25 -3.91
N GLU A 87 -4.46 14.73 -2.72
CA GLU A 87 -3.87 15.51 -1.63
C GLU A 87 -2.55 16.17 -2.06
N VAL A 88 -1.63 15.41 -2.66
CA VAL A 88 -0.35 15.93 -3.17
C VAL A 88 -0.58 17.01 -4.22
N GLN A 89 -1.50 16.80 -5.17
CA GLN A 89 -1.80 17.79 -6.19
C GLN A 89 -2.36 19.09 -5.59
N ASN A 90 -3.26 18.97 -4.61
CA ASN A 90 -3.85 20.11 -3.93
C ASN A 90 -2.79 20.93 -3.18
N ASP A 91 -1.87 20.26 -2.49
CA ASP A 91 -0.77 20.91 -1.77
C ASP A 91 0.19 21.62 -2.73
N LEU A 92 0.55 20.99 -3.84
CA LEU A 92 1.38 21.61 -4.87
C LEU A 92 0.73 22.87 -5.46
N ARG A 93 -0.58 22.84 -5.72
CA ARG A 93 -1.35 24.01 -6.20
C ARG A 93 -1.34 25.13 -5.17
N ARG A 94 -1.55 24.83 -3.88
CA ARG A 94 -1.48 25.82 -2.80
C ARG A 94 -0.10 26.49 -2.75
N GLN A 95 0.97 25.71 -2.77
CA GLN A 95 2.33 26.25 -2.78
C GLN A 95 2.63 27.13 -4.01
N GLN A 96 2.10 26.76 -5.18
CA GLN A 96 2.26 27.58 -6.39
C GLN A 96 1.53 28.92 -6.27
N GLN A 97 0.31 28.93 -5.73
CA GLN A 97 -0.45 30.15 -5.48
C GLN A 97 0.25 31.07 -4.47
N GLU A 98 0.76 30.50 -3.38
CA GLU A 98 1.55 31.25 -2.38
C GLU A 98 2.79 31.87 -3.01
N ARG A 99 3.54 31.12 -3.84
CA ARG A 99 4.71 31.64 -4.56
C ARG A 99 4.35 32.79 -5.49
N GLN A 100 3.21 32.72 -6.18
CA GLN A 100 2.75 33.80 -7.07
C GLN A 100 2.36 35.07 -6.29
N GLN A 101 1.80 34.93 -5.09
CA GLN A 101 1.44 36.07 -4.25
C GLN A 101 2.67 36.78 -3.66
N ILE A 102 3.75 36.05 -3.41
CA ILE A 102 4.99 36.60 -2.86
C ILE A 102 5.87 37.26 -3.93
N ASN A 103 5.76 36.84 -5.20
CA ASN A 103 6.52 37.39 -6.33
C ASN A 103 5.58 38.00 -7.39
N PRO A 104 4.95 39.16 -7.09
CA PRO A 104 3.99 39.82 -7.96
C PRO A 104 4.61 40.42 -9.23
#